data_AF-A0A8R2NTB4-F1
#
_entry.id   AF-A0A8R2NTB4-F1
#
_cell.length_a   1.000
_cell.length_b   1.000
_cell.length_c   1.000
_cell.angle_alpha   90.00
_cell.angle_beta   90.00
_cell.angle_gamma   90.00
#
_symmetry.space_group_name_H-M   'P 1'
#
loop_
_entity.id
_entity.type
_entity.pdbx_description
1 polymer ?
#
loop_
_entity_poly.entity_id
_entity_poly.type
_entity_poly.pdbx_seq_one_letter_code
_entity_poly.pdbx_strand_id
1 'polypeptide(L)'
;MKNSFFGQHIASKIVISALAGNLHRSKKNKKPIVMCFQGSSGTGKNFLSDLIASHMFNSTKSRKKRYHVINGQTAFPLQSKINDYKEKLYSDVKSAIKSCDTNLFVFDEIHYIPMGILDILGPILENNDVSIDSRNSIFIFLTNTGYNPILQKYLDLWNNGFSREKMTVADFDTILTKSAFNEKGGLMKSSIIDSHIIDFYVPFLPLEKVHVLQCIEAELKNLNSSLDSEAKSDILRIVPFGPEPKKLFATSGCKRLNQWITSKLYSN
;
A
#
# COMPACT_ATOMS: atom_id res chain seq x y z
N MET A 1 4.75 12.00 7.89
CA MET A 1 3.42 11.35 7.86
C MET A 1 2.29 12.28 8.30
N LYS A 2 2.37 12.95 9.48
CA LYS A 2 1.25 13.74 10.05
C LYS A 2 0.63 14.84 9.16
N ASN A 3 1.37 15.41 8.19
CA ASN A 3 0.89 16.53 7.38
C ASN A 3 0.50 16.14 5.94
N SER A 4 0.52 14.85 5.59
CA SER A 4 0.29 14.41 4.21
C SER A 4 -0.34 13.02 4.06
N PHE A 5 -0.48 12.26 5.15
CA PHE A 5 -1.09 10.93 5.14
C PHE A 5 -2.22 10.87 6.17
N PHE A 6 -3.45 10.91 5.69
CA PHE A 6 -4.63 11.19 6.51
C PHE A 6 -5.51 9.95 6.72
N GLY A 7 -6.08 9.81 7.92
CA GLY A 7 -7.01 8.74 8.27
C GLY A 7 -6.41 7.35 8.37
N GLN A 8 -5.09 7.18 8.23
CA GLN A 8 -4.45 5.86 8.21
C GLN A 8 -3.55 5.67 9.45
N HIS A 9 -4.13 5.80 10.64
CA HIS A 9 -3.42 5.71 11.91
C HIS A 9 -2.85 4.29 12.14
N ILE A 10 -3.62 3.24 11.82
CA ILE A 10 -3.16 1.84 11.93
C ILE A 10 -1.96 1.60 11.01
N ALA A 11 -2.08 1.95 9.72
CA ALA A 11 -0.99 1.77 8.75
C ALA A 11 0.27 2.56 9.16
N SER A 12 0.09 3.81 9.60
CA SER A 12 1.20 4.64 10.09
C SER A 12 1.91 3.98 11.26
N LYS A 13 1.16 3.48 12.26
CA LYS A 13 1.72 2.84 13.45
C LYS A 13 2.51 1.57 13.10
N ILE A 14 1.95 0.69 12.26
CA ILE A 14 2.59 -0.55 11.85
C ILE A 14 3.87 -0.26 11.09
N VAL A 15 3.81 0.56 10.04
CA VAL A 15 4.95 0.84 9.16
C VAL A 15 6.07 1.54 9.92
N ILE A 16 5.77 2.56 10.73
CA ILE A 16 6.80 3.24 11.53
C ILE A 16 7.48 2.24 12.48
N SER A 17 6.70 1.41 13.18
CA SER A 17 7.25 0.44 14.14
C SER A 17 8.10 -0.63 13.46
N ALA A 18 7.64 -1.15 12.32
CA ALA A 18 8.36 -2.14 11.52
C ALA A 18 9.70 -1.59 11.01
N LEU A 19 9.67 -0.39 10.41
CA LEU A 19 10.88 0.25 9.87
C LEU A 19 11.87 0.62 10.99
N ALA A 20 11.40 1.18 12.10
CA ALA A 20 12.26 1.49 13.24
C ALA A 20 12.90 0.22 13.82
N GLY A 21 12.11 -0.83 14.03
CA GLY A 21 12.60 -2.12 14.52
C GLY A 21 13.67 -2.74 13.60
N ASN A 22 13.46 -2.64 12.29
CA ASN A 22 14.42 -3.13 11.29
C ASN A 22 15.73 -2.34 11.30
N LEU A 23 15.67 -1.01 11.40
CA LEU A 23 16.87 -0.17 11.51
C LEU A 23 17.67 -0.50 12.77
N HIS A 24 17.00 -0.69 13.91
CA HIS A 24 17.65 -1.05 15.17
C HIS A 24 18.30 -2.43 15.15
N ARG A 25 17.80 -3.36 14.33
CA ARG A 25 18.23 -4.77 14.30
C ARG A 25 19.03 -5.14 13.04
N SER A 26 19.38 -4.19 12.18
CA SER A 26 19.87 -4.43 10.80
C SER A 26 20.82 -5.63 10.60
N LYS A 27 21.78 -5.88 11.49
CA LYS A 27 22.71 -7.04 11.41
C LYS A 27 22.21 -8.37 12.00
N LYS A 28 21.09 -8.36 12.73
CA LYS A 28 20.49 -9.50 13.44
C LYS A 28 19.16 -9.96 12.83
N ASN A 29 18.70 -9.30 11.76
CA ASN A 29 17.49 -9.71 11.07
C ASN A 29 17.69 -11.09 10.44
N LYS A 30 16.69 -11.96 10.55
CA LYS A 30 16.75 -13.31 9.98
C LYS A 30 16.32 -13.34 8.51
N LYS A 31 15.39 -12.45 8.14
CA LYS A 31 14.81 -12.30 6.80
C LYS A 31 14.46 -10.83 6.54
N PRO A 32 14.22 -10.41 5.28
CA PRO A 32 13.69 -9.07 4.95
C PRO A 32 12.35 -8.79 5.63
N ILE A 33 11.98 -7.50 5.71
CA ILE A 33 10.60 -7.12 6.05
C ILE A 33 9.70 -7.41 4.85
N VAL A 34 8.58 -8.09 5.09
CA VAL A 34 7.53 -8.33 4.10
C VAL A 34 6.20 -7.79 4.61
N MET A 35 5.63 -6.80 3.90
CA MET A 35 4.35 -6.17 4.24
C MET A 35 3.33 -6.38 3.13
N CYS A 36 2.06 -6.50 3.49
CA CYS A 36 0.94 -6.56 2.55
C CYS A 36 -0.10 -5.47 2.88
N PHE A 37 -0.22 -4.47 2.02
CA PHE A 37 -1.13 -3.34 2.17
C PHE A 37 -2.45 -3.64 1.46
N GLN A 38 -3.55 -3.60 2.22
CA GLN A 38 -4.88 -3.98 1.73
C GLN A 38 -5.89 -2.86 1.96
N GLY A 39 -6.73 -2.56 0.98
CA GLY A 39 -7.80 -1.56 1.10
C GLY A 39 -8.16 -0.96 -0.26
N SER A 40 -9.14 -0.05 -0.32
CA SER A 40 -9.59 0.50 -1.62
C SER A 40 -8.55 1.39 -2.31
N SER A 41 -8.77 1.66 -3.58
CA SER A 41 -7.99 2.64 -4.34
C SER A 41 -8.16 4.05 -3.75
N GLY A 42 -7.10 4.87 -3.83
CA GLY A 42 -7.14 6.27 -3.36
C GLY A 42 -7.06 6.46 -1.84
N THR A 43 -6.84 5.40 -1.06
CA THR A 43 -6.61 5.45 0.39
C THR A 43 -5.15 5.73 0.79
N GLY A 44 -4.23 5.73 -0.19
CA GLY A 44 -2.83 6.13 -0.02
C GLY A 44 -1.80 5.00 0.05
N LYS A 45 -2.12 3.78 -0.41
CA LYS A 45 -1.17 2.64 -0.45
C LYS A 45 0.14 2.98 -1.17
N ASN A 46 0.06 3.38 -2.45
CA ASN A 46 1.22 3.77 -3.25
C ASN A 46 1.88 5.06 -2.71
N PHE A 47 1.07 6.00 -2.22
CA PHE A 47 1.58 7.21 -1.60
C PHE A 47 2.47 6.89 -0.38
N LEU A 48 2.07 5.92 0.46
CA LEU A 48 2.88 5.50 1.59
C LEU A 48 4.16 4.80 1.14
N SER A 49 4.13 3.96 0.10
CA SER A 49 5.35 3.33 -0.42
C SER A 49 6.32 4.36 -1.01
N ASP A 50 5.82 5.35 -1.76
CA ASP A 50 6.62 6.47 -2.27
C ASP A 50 7.20 7.33 -1.14
N LEU A 51 6.42 7.54 -0.08
CA LEU A 51 6.86 8.28 1.10
C LEU A 51 8.00 7.54 1.81
N ILE A 52 7.88 6.21 1.98
CA ILE A 52 8.94 5.35 2.53
C ILE A 52 10.19 5.46 1.66
N ALA A 53 10.06 5.27 0.34
CA ALA A 53 11.18 5.37 -0.60
C ALA A 53 11.88 6.73 -0.53
N SER A 54 11.11 7.81 -0.39
CA SER A 54 11.63 9.17 -0.31
C SER A 54 12.41 9.44 0.97
N HIS A 55 12.04 8.80 2.09
CA HIS A 55 12.77 8.90 3.36
C HIS A 55 13.99 7.97 3.41
N MET A 56 13.91 6.79 2.79
CA MET A 56 15.02 5.84 2.74
C MET A 56 16.12 6.28 1.76
N PHE A 57 15.75 6.94 0.66
CA PHE A 57 16.66 7.28 -0.43
C PHE A 57 16.62 8.78 -0.72
N ASN A 58 17.55 9.50 -0.09
CA ASN A 58 17.65 10.97 -0.12
C ASN A 58 18.01 11.54 -1.50
N SER A 59 18.65 10.76 -2.38
CA SER A 59 19.03 11.22 -3.73
C SER A 59 18.25 10.50 -4.82
N THR A 60 17.94 11.22 -5.90
CA THR A 60 17.27 10.68 -7.10
C THR A 60 18.04 9.50 -7.69
N LYS A 61 19.37 9.55 -7.69
CA LYS A 61 20.24 8.47 -8.17
C LYS A 61 20.10 7.21 -7.31
N SER A 62 20.05 7.36 -5.98
CA SER A 62 19.86 6.23 -5.06
C SER A 62 18.47 5.63 -5.23
N ARG A 63 17.44 6.48 -5.28
CA ARG A 63 16.04 6.05 -5.46
C ARG A 63 15.85 5.25 -6.75
N LYS A 64 16.35 5.74 -7.88
CA LYS A 64 16.28 5.02 -9.16
C LYS A 64 16.95 3.63 -9.15
N LYS A 65 17.93 3.40 -8.28
CA LYS A 65 18.65 2.12 -8.18
C LYS A 65 18.04 1.16 -7.16
N ARG A 66 17.36 1.67 -6.14
CA ARG A 66 16.98 0.92 -4.93
C ARG A 66 15.48 0.86 -4.69
N TYR A 67 14.69 1.67 -5.39
CA TYR A 67 13.23 1.66 -5.34
C TYR A 67 12.67 1.04 -6.61
N HIS A 68 12.13 -0.17 -6.48
CA HIS A 68 11.67 -0.98 -7.60
C HIS A 68 10.16 -1.16 -7.49
N VAL A 69 9.42 -0.73 -8.52
CA VAL A 69 7.97 -0.87 -8.58
C VAL A 69 7.61 -1.82 -9.72
N ILE A 70 6.94 -2.92 -9.39
CA ILE A 70 6.43 -3.92 -10.32
C ILE A 70 4.91 -3.79 -10.34
N ASN A 71 4.34 -3.30 -11.44
CA ASN A 71 2.89 -3.19 -11.58
C ASN A 71 2.31 -4.51 -12.12
N GLY A 72 1.44 -5.16 -11.34
CA GLY A 72 0.88 -6.46 -11.65
C GLY A 72 0.03 -6.50 -12.92
N GLN A 73 -0.59 -5.38 -13.30
CA GLN A 73 -1.42 -5.30 -14.50
C GLN A 73 -0.59 -5.26 -15.79
N THR A 74 0.61 -4.67 -15.74
CA THR A 74 1.45 -4.48 -16.93
C THR A 74 2.65 -5.41 -17.00
N ALA A 75 3.11 -5.96 -15.87
CA ALA A 75 4.32 -6.78 -15.83
C ALA A 75 4.13 -8.20 -16.40
N PHE A 76 2.90 -8.73 -16.36
CA PHE A 76 2.60 -10.13 -16.71
C PHE A 76 1.46 -10.29 -17.72
N PRO A 77 1.53 -9.65 -18.91
CA PRO A 77 0.38 -9.54 -19.82
C PRO A 77 0.01 -10.84 -20.55
N LEU A 78 0.95 -11.77 -20.75
CA LEU A 78 0.74 -12.97 -21.55
C LEU A 78 0.81 -14.24 -20.70
N GLN A 79 -0.31 -14.96 -20.59
CA GLN A 79 -0.40 -16.22 -19.85
C GLN A 79 0.60 -17.28 -20.36
N SER A 80 0.89 -17.29 -21.66
CA SER A 80 1.83 -18.23 -22.28
C SER A 80 3.30 -18.03 -21.86
N LYS A 81 3.65 -16.88 -21.28
CA LYS A 81 5.01 -16.52 -20.88
C LYS A 81 5.24 -16.55 -19.37
N ILE A 82 4.35 -17.19 -18.61
CA ILE A 82 4.43 -17.19 -17.13
C ILE A 82 5.77 -17.70 -16.61
N ASN A 83 6.33 -18.77 -17.19
CA ASN A 83 7.60 -19.32 -16.72
C ASN A 83 8.76 -18.33 -16.96
N ASP A 84 8.84 -17.73 -18.15
CA ASP A 84 9.82 -16.69 -18.46
C ASP A 84 9.70 -15.51 -17.49
N TYR A 85 8.46 -15.12 -17.15
CA TYR A 85 8.23 -14.05 -16.17
C TYR A 85 8.68 -14.41 -14.76
N LYS A 86 8.48 -15.66 -14.32
CA LYS A 86 8.97 -16.13 -13.01
C LYS A 86 10.49 -16.08 -12.94
N GLU A 87 11.16 -16.64 -13.95
CA GLU A 87 12.62 -16.66 -14.01
C GLU A 87 13.21 -15.25 -14.08
N LYS A 88 12.62 -14.40 -14.93
CA LYS A 88 13.01 -13.00 -15.04
C LYS A 88 12.81 -12.25 -13.72
N LEU A 89 11.65 -12.39 -13.09
CA LEU A 89 11.36 -11.74 -11.82
C LEU A 89 12.38 -12.13 -10.73
N TYR A 90 12.65 -13.44 -10.60
CA TYR A 90 13.63 -13.94 -9.65
C TYR A 90 15.03 -13.37 -9.90
N SER A 91 15.47 -13.41 -11.17
CA SER A 91 16.78 -12.90 -11.59
C SER A 91 16.92 -11.39 -11.36
N ASP A 92 15.89 -10.61 -11.72
CA ASP A 92 15.90 -9.15 -11.59
C ASP A 92 15.99 -8.73 -10.10
N VAL A 93 15.16 -9.34 -9.23
CA VAL A 93 15.19 -9.08 -7.78
C VAL A 93 16.55 -9.46 -7.18
N LYS A 94 17.05 -10.63 -7.53
CA LYS A 94 18.36 -11.13 -7.08
C LYS A 94 19.51 -10.21 -7.52
N SER A 95 19.49 -9.74 -8.77
CA SER A 95 20.49 -8.82 -9.31
C SER A 95 20.47 -7.46 -8.61
N ALA A 96 19.27 -6.94 -8.33
CA ALA A 96 19.10 -5.69 -7.57
C ALA A 96 19.67 -5.80 -6.15
N ILE A 97 19.42 -6.93 -5.45
CA ILE A 97 19.98 -7.18 -4.11
C ILE A 97 21.51 -7.29 -4.15
N LYS A 98 22.08 -7.98 -5.15
CA LYS A 98 23.54 -8.04 -5.33
C LYS A 98 24.17 -6.67 -5.60
N SER A 99 23.44 -5.80 -6.30
CA SER A 99 23.93 -4.49 -6.70
C SER A 99 23.87 -3.45 -5.57
N CYS A 100 22.96 -3.63 -4.60
CA CYS A 100 22.70 -2.66 -3.54
C CYS A 100 22.24 -3.36 -2.27
N ASP A 101 22.88 -3.08 -1.13
CA ASP A 101 22.58 -3.74 0.15
C ASP A 101 21.17 -3.50 0.70
N THR A 102 20.46 -2.45 0.27
CA THR A 102 19.11 -2.11 0.78
C THR A 102 18.26 -1.78 -0.42
N ASN A 103 17.16 -2.48 -0.59
CA ASN A 103 16.21 -2.25 -1.66
C ASN A 103 14.81 -2.19 -1.09
N LEU A 104 13.95 -1.43 -1.75
CA LEU A 104 12.51 -1.41 -1.53
C LEU A 104 11.85 -1.92 -2.80
N PHE A 105 11.26 -3.11 -2.72
CA PHE A 105 10.47 -3.70 -3.78
C PHE A 105 8.99 -3.50 -3.49
N VAL A 106 8.27 -2.88 -4.41
CA VAL A 106 6.82 -2.68 -4.35
C VAL A 106 6.18 -3.45 -5.49
N PHE A 107 5.32 -4.40 -5.13
CA PHE A 107 4.49 -5.13 -6.07
C PHE A 107 3.10 -4.52 -6.01
N ASP A 108 2.77 -3.73 -7.02
CA ASP A 108 1.53 -2.98 -7.08
C ASP A 108 0.43 -3.79 -7.77
N GLU A 109 -0.82 -3.61 -7.32
CA GLU A 109 -2.01 -4.27 -7.85
C GLU A 109 -1.86 -5.80 -8.00
N ILE A 110 -1.39 -6.49 -6.95
CA ILE A 110 -1.03 -7.93 -7.01
C ILE A 110 -2.23 -8.86 -7.32
N HIS A 111 -3.47 -8.37 -7.23
CA HIS A 111 -4.66 -9.13 -7.63
C HIS A 111 -4.75 -9.35 -9.14
N TYR A 112 -3.99 -8.59 -9.94
CA TYR A 112 -3.80 -8.86 -11.38
C TYR A 112 -2.60 -9.77 -11.68
N ILE A 113 -1.73 -10.03 -10.70
CA ILE A 113 -0.59 -10.94 -10.90
C ILE A 113 -1.13 -12.37 -11.00
N PRO A 114 -0.76 -13.15 -12.04
CA PRO A 114 -1.14 -14.55 -12.14
C PRO A 114 -0.67 -15.37 -10.93
N MET A 115 -1.49 -16.35 -10.53
CA MET A 115 -1.19 -17.24 -9.40
C MET A 115 0.17 -17.92 -9.58
N GLY A 116 0.92 -18.00 -8.48
CA GLY A 116 2.21 -18.69 -8.43
C GLY A 116 3.39 -17.94 -9.06
N ILE A 117 3.18 -16.74 -9.63
CA ILE A 117 4.29 -15.88 -10.06
C ILE A 117 5.12 -15.46 -8.85
N LEU A 118 4.47 -15.02 -7.76
CA LEU A 118 5.17 -14.51 -6.59
C LEU A 118 5.89 -15.60 -5.79
N ASP A 119 5.40 -16.84 -5.82
CA ASP A 119 5.96 -17.99 -5.08
C ASP A 119 7.45 -18.22 -5.37
N ILE A 120 7.92 -17.87 -6.57
CA ILE A 120 9.34 -17.98 -6.94
C ILE A 120 10.24 -17.15 -6.02
N LEU A 121 9.70 -16.08 -5.41
CA LEU A 121 10.44 -15.22 -4.49
C LEU A 121 10.59 -15.80 -3.09
N GLY A 122 9.90 -16.89 -2.74
CA GLY A 122 9.94 -17.50 -1.41
C GLY A 122 11.35 -17.62 -0.80
N PRO A 123 12.33 -18.21 -1.51
CA PRO A 123 13.71 -18.30 -1.03
C PRO A 123 14.35 -16.94 -0.73
N ILE A 124 14.02 -15.89 -1.48
CA ILE A 124 14.53 -14.53 -1.25
C ILE A 124 13.85 -13.91 -0.02
N LEU A 125 12.53 -14.07 0.10
CA LEU A 125 11.75 -13.49 1.19
C LEU A 125 12.04 -14.13 2.56
N GLU A 126 12.50 -15.38 2.59
CA GLU A 126 12.97 -16.06 3.80
C GLU A 126 14.48 -15.93 4.04
N ASN A 127 15.21 -15.30 3.12
CA ASN A 127 16.68 -15.25 3.14
C ASN A 127 17.33 -16.66 3.12
N ASN A 128 16.77 -17.57 2.32
CA ASN A 128 17.24 -18.93 2.09
C ASN A 128 18.03 -19.07 0.76
N ASP A 129 18.00 -18.08 -0.16
CA ASP A 129 18.91 -18.06 -1.31
C ASP A 129 20.34 -17.69 -0.85
N VAL A 130 21.21 -18.69 -0.76
CA VAL A 130 22.60 -18.58 -0.28
C VAL A 130 23.49 -17.63 -1.09
N SER A 131 23.07 -17.22 -2.28
CA SER A 131 23.88 -16.36 -3.16
C SER A 131 23.63 -14.87 -2.99
N ILE A 132 22.70 -14.48 -2.10
CA ILE A 132 22.39 -13.10 -1.75
C ILE A 132 22.11 -12.95 -0.25
N ASP A 133 22.26 -11.74 0.28
CA ASP A 133 21.72 -11.38 1.60
C ASP A 133 20.53 -10.43 1.40
N SER A 134 19.32 -10.93 1.63
CA SER A 134 18.09 -10.16 1.43
C SER A 134 17.62 -9.44 2.69
N ARG A 135 18.27 -9.63 3.86
CA ARG A 135 17.79 -9.16 5.18
C ARG A 135 17.53 -7.66 5.28
N ASN A 136 18.28 -6.87 4.51
CA ASN A 136 18.17 -5.41 4.48
C ASN A 136 17.15 -4.92 3.44
N SER A 137 16.53 -5.82 2.67
CA SER A 137 15.49 -5.46 1.71
C SER A 137 14.12 -5.38 2.38
N ILE A 138 13.23 -4.61 1.75
CA ILE A 138 11.84 -4.45 2.16
C ILE A 138 10.97 -4.79 0.97
N PHE A 139 9.98 -5.65 1.20
CA PHE A 139 9.00 -6.06 0.20
C PHE A 139 7.63 -5.56 0.63
N ILE A 140 6.94 -4.84 -0.26
CA ILE A 140 5.59 -4.34 -0.02
C ILE A 140 4.69 -4.83 -1.15
N PHE A 141 3.70 -5.65 -0.80
CA PHE A 141 2.64 -6.08 -1.70
C PHE A 141 1.43 -5.15 -1.55
N LEU A 142 0.95 -4.54 -2.63
CA LEU A 142 -0.22 -3.67 -2.62
C LEU A 142 -1.40 -4.36 -3.30
N THR A 143 -2.55 -4.37 -2.64
CA THR A 143 -3.76 -4.94 -3.22
C THR A 143 -5.02 -4.18 -2.85
N ASN A 144 -6.00 -4.23 -3.75
CA ASN A 144 -7.36 -3.76 -3.50
C ASN A 144 -8.25 -4.86 -2.87
N THR A 145 -7.78 -6.11 -2.93
CA THR A 145 -8.32 -7.24 -2.17
C THR A 145 -8.43 -6.92 -0.68
N GLY A 146 -9.49 -7.42 -0.05
CA GLY A 146 -9.74 -7.21 1.37
C GLY A 146 -10.47 -5.89 1.69
N TYR A 147 -10.72 -5.03 0.70
CA TYR A 147 -11.50 -3.80 0.92
C TYR A 147 -12.90 -4.08 1.47
N ASN A 148 -13.67 -4.99 0.86
CA ASN A 148 -15.05 -5.24 1.29
C ASN A 148 -15.13 -5.73 2.75
N PRO A 149 -14.32 -6.73 3.17
CA PRO A 149 -14.27 -7.12 4.58
C PRO A 149 -13.78 -6.01 5.53
N ILE A 150 -12.79 -5.19 5.14
CA ILE A 150 -12.35 -4.03 5.93
C ILE A 150 -13.51 -3.04 6.10
N LEU A 151 -14.24 -2.73 5.03
CA LEU A 151 -15.38 -1.81 5.04
C LEU A 151 -16.50 -2.32 5.95
N GLN A 152 -16.86 -3.60 5.84
CA GLN A 152 -17.89 -4.22 6.68
C GLN A 152 -17.50 -4.14 8.16
N LYS A 153 -16.28 -4.56 8.51
CA LYS A 153 -15.78 -4.48 9.88
C LYS A 153 -15.75 -3.05 10.42
N TYR A 154 -15.37 -2.09 9.59
CA TYR A 154 -15.41 -0.67 9.97
C TYR A 154 -16.83 -0.25 10.30
N LEU A 155 -17.79 -0.51 9.41
CA LEU A 155 -19.20 -0.13 9.60
C LEU A 155 -19.78 -0.75 10.87
N ASP A 156 -19.46 -2.00 11.17
CA ASP A 156 -19.90 -2.67 12.39
C ASP A 156 -19.36 -1.96 13.63
N LEU A 157 -18.07 -1.64 13.67
CA LEU A 157 -17.46 -0.90 14.77
C LEU A 157 -18.08 0.50 14.91
N TRP A 158 -18.28 1.20 13.79
CA TRP A 158 -18.87 2.53 13.76
C TRP A 158 -20.32 2.53 14.27
N ASN A 159 -21.13 1.56 13.85
CA ASN A 159 -22.51 1.39 14.32
C ASN A 159 -22.59 1.12 15.83
N ASN A 160 -21.56 0.51 16.40
CA ASN A 160 -21.42 0.30 17.85
C ASN A 160 -20.81 1.51 18.59
N GLY A 161 -20.70 2.68 17.94
CA GLY A 161 -20.19 3.90 18.55
C GLY A 161 -18.66 3.93 18.70
N PHE A 162 -17.93 3.02 18.06
CA PHE A 162 -16.48 2.99 18.13
C PHE A 162 -15.87 4.05 17.21
N SER A 163 -15.00 4.89 17.76
CA SER A 163 -14.32 5.90 16.96
C SER A 163 -13.19 5.28 16.13
N ARG A 164 -12.98 5.82 14.92
CA ARG A 164 -11.91 5.41 14.00
C ARG A 164 -10.55 5.27 14.70
N GLU A 165 -10.16 6.31 15.42
CA GLU A 165 -8.83 6.41 16.05
C GLU A 165 -8.60 5.39 17.17
N LYS A 166 -9.68 4.78 17.70
CA LYS A 166 -9.58 3.69 18.68
C LYS A 166 -9.41 2.32 18.02
N MET A 167 -9.72 2.18 16.73
CA MET A 167 -9.54 0.93 16.01
C MET A 167 -8.05 0.57 15.92
N THR A 168 -7.76 -0.72 15.98
CA THR A 168 -6.40 -1.27 16.03
C THR A 168 -6.21 -2.35 14.97
N VAL A 169 -4.96 -2.80 14.77
CA VAL A 169 -4.68 -3.90 13.84
C VAL A 169 -5.41 -5.20 14.23
N ALA A 170 -5.60 -5.45 15.53
CA ALA A 170 -6.26 -6.65 16.04
C ALA A 170 -7.72 -6.75 15.56
N ASP A 171 -8.38 -5.62 15.29
CA ASP A 171 -9.75 -5.60 14.77
C ASP A 171 -9.85 -6.15 13.34
N PHE A 172 -8.74 -6.11 12.58
CA PHE A 172 -8.71 -6.47 11.17
C PHE A 172 -7.84 -7.69 10.85
N ASP A 173 -6.92 -8.09 11.74
CA ASP A 173 -5.88 -9.09 11.47
C ASP A 173 -6.40 -10.37 10.81
N THR A 174 -7.37 -11.05 11.46
CA THR A 174 -7.97 -12.28 10.91
C THR A 174 -8.62 -12.08 9.55
N ILE A 175 -9.23 -10.91 9.33
CA ILE A 175 -9.92 -10.58 8.08
C ILE A 175 -8.90 -10.36 6.96
N LEU A 176 -7.79 -9.69 7.26
CA LEU A 176 -6.73 -9.39 6.29
C LEU A 176 -6.00 -10.65 5.83
N THR A 177 -5.67 -11.55 6.76
CA THR A 177 -5.02 -12.83 6.43
C THR A 177 -5.94 -13.70 5.57
N LYS A 178 -7.23 -13.82 5.95
CA LYS A 178 -8.21 -14.57 5.16
C LYS A 178 -8.44 -13.98 3.77
N SER A 179 -8.48 -12.65 3.66
CA SER A 179 -8.68 -11.96 2.37
C SER A 179 -7.49 -12.19 1.45
N ALA A 180 -6.27 -12.10 1.98
CA ALA A 180 -5.05 -12.35 1.23
C ALA A 180 -4.99 -13.78 0.66
N PHE A 181 -5.40 -14.76 1.45
CA PHE A 181 -5.31 -16.18 1.08
C PHE A 181 -6.36 -16.60 0.04
N ASN A 182 -7.59 -16.11 0.20
CA ASN A 182 -8.73 -16.59 -0.57
C ASN A 182 -8.96 -15.83 -1.88
N GLU A 183 -8.47 -14.60 -2.00
CA GLU A 183 -8.78 -13.80 -3.18
C GLU A 183 -7.87 -14.10 -4.37
N LYS A 184 -8.44 -14.07 -5.57
CA LYS A 184 -7.73 -14.32 -6.83
C LYS A 184 -6.58 -13.32 -7.02
N GLY A 185 -5.43 -13.83 -7.41
CA GLY A 185 -4.24 -13.02 -7.70
C GLY A 185 -2.95 -13.69 -7.29
N GLY A 186 -1.89 -12.89 -7.18
CA GLY A 186 -0.53 -13.38 -6.95
C GLY A 186 -0.30 -14.05 -5.61
N LEU A 187 -1.18 -13.81 -4.62
CA LEU A 187 -1.09 -14.41 -3.28
C LEU A 187 -2.11 -15.53 -3.04
N MET A 188 -3.03 -15.79 -3.98
CA MET A 188 -4.05 -16.82 -3.82
C MET A 188 -3.40 -18.19 -3.67
N LYS A 189 -3.63 -18.88 -2.54
CA LYS A 189 -3.01 -20.19 -2.23
C LYS A 189 -1.48 -20.21 -2.45
N SER A 190 -0.85 -19.06 -2.26
CA SER A 190 0.59 -18.90 -2.43
C SER A 190 1.31 -19.47 -1.22
N SER A 191 2.46 -20.11 -1.48
CA SER A 191 3.40 -20.53 -0.42
C SER A 191 3.87 -19.34 0.44
N ILE A 192 3.80 -18.11 -0.07
CA ILE A 192 4.10 -16.89 0.70
C ILE A 192 3.13 -16.73 1.89
N ILE A 193 1.86 -17.09 1.72
CA ILE A 193 0.89 -17.02 2.82
C ILE A 193 0.96 -18.28 3.67
N ASP A 194 0.98 -19.46 3.05
CA ASP A 194 0.99 -20.74 3.77
C ASP A 194 2.20 -20.89 4.70
N SER A 195 3.38 -20.38 4.28
CA SER A 195 4.59 -20.39 5.09
C SER A 195 4.74 -19.16 6.01
N HIS A 196 3.68 -18.36 6.18
CA HIS A 196 3.69 -17.15 7.02
C HIS A 196 4.85 -16.17 6.69
N ILE A 197 5.17 -16.00 5.41
CA ILE A 197 6.29 -15.16 4.97
C ILE A 197 5.97 -13.67 5.15
N ILE A 198 4.70 -13.26 5.09
CA ILE A 198 4.29 -11.87 5.33
C ILE A 198 4.36 -11.55 6.82
N ASP A 199 5.15 -10.55 7.21
CA ASP A 199 5.29 -10.11 8.60
C ASP A 199 4.10 -9.26 9.07
N PHE A 200 3.60 -8.39 8.19
CA PHE A 200 2.54 -7.46 8.55
C PHE A 200 1.49 -7.34 7.44
N TYR A 201 0.24 -7.65 7.79
CA TYR A 201 -0.92 -7.23 7.02
C TYR A 201 -1.37 -5.86 7.49
N VAL A 202 -1.43 -4.90 6.57
CA VAL A 202 -1.63 -3.49 6.87
C VAL A 202 -2.97 -3.02 6.28
N PRO A 203 -4.00 -2.77 7.11
CA PRO A 203 -5.28 -2.29 6.61
C PRO A 203 -5.19 -0.81 6.25
N PHE A 204 -5.69 -0.47 5.07
CA PHE A 204 -5.95 0.89 4.63
C PHE A 204 -7.45 1.14 4.70
N LEU A 205 -7.85 1.91 5.70
CA LEU A 205 -9.23 2.18 6.01
C LEU A 205 -9.84 3.11 4.95
N PRO A 206 -11.13 2.96 4.61
CA PRO A 206 -11.82 3.89 3.73
C PRO A 206 -11.76 5.32 4.29
N LEU A 207 -11.71 6.32 3.41
CA LEU A 207 -11.55 7.72 3.80
C LEU A 207 -12.91 8.39 4.03
N GLU A 208 -13.13 8.92 5.23
CA GLU A 208 -14.27 9.79 5.54
C GLU A 208 -14.14 11.19 4.93
N LYS A 209 -15.24 11.95 4.90
CA LYS A 209 -15.31 13.34 4.38
C LYS A 209 -14.20 14.25 4.91
N VAL A 210 -13.90 14.17 6.22
CA VAL A 210 -12.85 14.99 6.84
C VAL A 210 -11.47 14.72 6.23
N HIS A 211 -11.16 13.47 5.88
CA HIS A 211 -9.89 13.11 5.26
C HIS A 211 -9.80 13.58 3.81
N VAL A 212 -10.93 13.57 3.09
CA VAL A 212 -11.00 14.12 1.73
C VAL A 212 -10.75 15.63 1.76
N LEU A 213 -11.34 16.35 2.71
CA LEU A 213 -11.05 17.78 2.93
C LEU A 213 -9.57 18.01 3.24
N GLN A 214 -8.96 17.21 4.11
CA GLN A 214 -7.52 17.29 4.39
C GLN A 214 -6.67 17.06 3.14
N CYS A 215 -7.06 16.11 2.27
CA CYS A 215 -6.40 15.93 0.97
C CYS A 215 -6.52 17.16 0.07
N ILE A 216 -7.70 17.80 0.01
CA ILE A 216 -7.90 19.04 -0.75
C ILE A 216 -6.98 20.15 -0.23
N GLU A 217 -6.90 20.32 1.09
CA GLU A 217 -6.05 21.34 1.71
C GLU A 217 -4.56 21.09 1.49
N ALA A 218 -4.14 19.83 1.61
CA ALA A 218 -2.76 19.44 1.33
C ALA A 218 -2.39 19.71 -0.13
N GLU A 219 -3.29 19.45 -1.07
CA GLU A 219 -3.05 19.68 -2.48
C GLU A 219 -3.01 21.18 -2.83
N LEU A 220 -3.92 21.98 -2.29
CA LEU A 220 -3.88 23.44 -2.42
C LEU A 220 -2.56 24.01 -1.90
N LYS A 221 -2.08 23.50 -0.76
CA LYS A 221 -0.78 23.87 -0.20
C LYS A 221 0.38 23.48 -1.12
N ASN A 222 0.35 22.29 -1.74
CA ASN A 222 1.37 21.88 -2.71
C ASN A 222 1.39 22.79 -3.95
N LEU A 223 0.23 23.31 -4.35
CA LEU A 223 0.06 24.25 -5.46
C LEU A 223 0.32 25.72 -5.07
N ASN A 224 0.72 26.01 -3.82
CA ASN A 224 0.84 27.37 -3.28
C ASN A 224 -0.40 28.23 -3.54
N SER A 225 -1.58 27.62 -3.47
CA SER A 225 -2.87 28.22 -3.80
C SER A 225 -3.84 28.08 -2.63
N SER A 226 -4.94 28.84 -2.67
CA SER A 226 -6.02 28.74 -1.69
C SER A 226 -7.37 28.85 -2.38
N LEU A 227 -8.33 28.06 -1.90
CA LEU A 227 -9.74 28.18 -2.21
C LEU A 227 -10.49 28.55 -0.93
N ASP A 228 -11.56 29.30 -1.06
CA ASP A 228 -12.48 29.55 0.05
C ASP A 228 -13.23 28.26 0.46
N SER A 229 -13.96 28.36 1.58
CA SER A 229 -14.70 27.22 2.14
C SER A 229 -15.81 26.72 1.23
N GLU A 230 -16.42 27.60 0.42
CA GLU A 230 -17.51 27.25 -0.48
C GLU A 230 -16.98 26.43 -1.67
N ALA A 231 -15.90 26.89 -2.31
CA ALA A 231 -15.24 26.18 -3.39
C ALA A 231 -14.69 24.80 -2.94
N LYS A 232 -14.15 24.70 -1.71
CA LYS A 232 -13.77 23.40 -1.13
C LYS A 232 -14.98 22.48 -0.94
N SER A 233 -16.10 23.03 -0.46
CA SER A 233 -17.36 22.28 -0.28
C SER A 233 -17.93 21.79 -1.61
N ASP A 234 -17.84 22.59 -2.67
CA ASP A 234 -18.26 22.19 -4.02
C ASP A 234 -17.47 20.98 -4.52
N ILE A 235 -16.14 21.02 -4.37
CA ILE A 235 -15.27 19.88 -4.74
C ILE A 235 -15.66 18.65 -3.93
N LEU A 236 -15.91 18.80 -2.63
CA LEU A 236 -16.32 17.68 -1.77
C LEU A 236 -17.66 17.08 -2.21
N ARG A 237 -18.63 17.89 -2.68
CA ARG A 237 -19.94 17.41 -3.18
C ARG A 237 -19.82 16.58 -4.46
N ILE A 238 -18.79 16.79 -5.27
CA ILE A 238 -18.54 16.02 -6.50
C ILE A 238 -18.02 14.62 -6.18
N VAL A 239 -17.35 14.43 -5.03
CA VAL A 239 -16.82 13.14 -4.62
C VAL A 239 -17.98 12.20 -4.24
N PRO A 240 -18.09 11.00 -4.85
CA PRO A 240 -19.13 10.06 -4.46
C PRO A 240 -18.82 9.44 -3.09
N PHE A 241 -19.85 9.38 -2.24
CA PHE A 241 -19.76 8.78 -0.91
C PHE A 241 -20.74 7.61 -0.75
N GLY A 242 -20.30 6.57 -0.04
CA GLY A 242 -21.10 5.39 0.27
C GLY A 242 -20.62 4.66 1.54
N PRO A 243 -21.20 3.50 1.85
CA PRO A 243 -22.46 3.01 1.28
C PRO A 243 -23.68 3.81 1.78
N GLU A 244 -24.81 3.65 1.09
CA GLU A 244 -26.11 4.16 1.53
C GLU A 244 -26.58 3.45 2.81
N PRO A 245 -27.40 4.08 3.67
CA PRO A 245 -27.94 5.45 3.56
C PRO A 245 -26.99 6.52 4.15
N LYS A 246 -25.91 6.12 4.83
CA LYS A 246 -25.09 7.03 5.64
C LYS A 246 -24.04 7.81 4.85
N LYS A 247 -23.61 7.31 3.68
CA LYS A 247 -22.61 7.95 2.80
C LYS A 247 -21.37 8.43 3.56
N LEU A 248 -20.77 7.53 4.33
CA LEU A 248 -19.67 7.86 5.24
C LEU A 248 -18.34 8.00 4.51
N PHE A 249 -18.10 7.18 3.49
CA PHE A 249 -16.77 6.98 2.90
C PHE A 249 -16.70 7.36 1.44
N ALA A 250 -15.62 8.02 1.04
CA ALA A 250 -15.34 8.32 -0.36
C ALA A 250 -15.05 7.03 -1.14
N THR A 251 -15.78 6.79 -2.22
CA THR A 251 -15.66 5.55 -3.00
C THR A 251 -14.30 5.41 -3.67
N SER A 252 -13.69 6.53 -4.06
CA SER A 252 -12.38 6.59 -4.69
C SER A 252 -11.29 7.18 -3.78
N GLY A 253 -11.55 7.31 -2.48
CA GLY A 253 -10.65 8.02 -1.56
C GLY A 253 -10.30 9.42 -2.07
N CYS A 254 -9.02 9.78 -2.04
CA CYS A 254 -8.51 11.06 -2.54
C CYS A 254 -8.07 11.02 -4.02
N LYS A 255 -8.38 9.93 -4.75
CA LYS A 255 -8.07 9.83 -6.17
C LYS A 255 -8.89 10.87 -6.94
N ARG A 256 -8.29 11.47 -7.96
CA ARG A 256 -8.89 12.49 -8.85
C ARG A 256 -9.14 13.88 -8.26
N LEU A 257 -8.81 14.11 -6.98
CA LEU A 257 -9.02 15.44 -6.36
C LEU A 257 -8.20 16.54 -7.03
N ASN A 258 -6.96 16.25 -7.42
CA ASN A 258 -6.09 17.21 -8.11
C ASN A 258 -6.79 17.80 -9.36
N GLN A 259 -7.39 16.97 -10.23
CA GLN A 259 -8.06 17.47 -11.42
C GLN A 259 -9.22 18.42 -11.08
N TRP A 260 -10.01 18.12 -10.05
CA TRP A 260 -11.12 18.98 -9.63
C TRP A 260 -10.63 20.29 -9.01
N ILE A 261 -9.59 20.24 -8.19
CA ILE A 261 -8.97 21.42 -7.57
C ILE A 261 -8.41 22.34 -8.64
N THR A 262 -7.61 21.81 -9.56
CA THR A 262 -7.05 22.56 -10.69
C THR A 262 -8.17 23.14 -11.56
N SER A 263 -9.20 22.35 -11.89
CA SER A 263 -10.34 22.86 -12.65
C SER A 263 -11.01 24.04 -11.93
N LYS A 264 -11.27 23.95 -10.63
CA LYS A 264 -11.92 25.04 -9.87
C LYS A 264 -11.03 26.29 -9.75
N LEU A 265 -9.71 26.12 -9.60
CA LEU A 265 -8.75 27.24 -9.53
C LEU A 265 -8.66 28.05 -10.84
N TYR A 266 -8.86 27.41 -11.98
CA TYR A 266 -8.71 28.01 -13.30
C TYR A 266 -10.02 28.12 -14.09
N SER A 267 -11.16 27.93 -13.43
CA SER A 267 -12.47 28.26 -14.00
C SER A 267 -12.69 29.76 -13.81
N ASN A 268 -12.64 30.53 -14.89
CA ASN A 268 -12.94 31.97 -14.91
C ASN A 268 -14.37 32.26 -14.45
#